data_AF-A0A7X9YF78-F1
#
_entry.id   AF-A0A7X9YF78-F1
#
_cell.length_a   1.000
_cell.length_b   1.000
_cell.length_c   1.000
_cell.angle_alpha   90.00
_cell.angle_beta   90.00
_cell.angle_gamma   90.00
#
_symmetry.space_group_name_H-M   'P 1'
#
loop_
_entity.id
_entity.type
_entity.pdbx_description
1 polymer ?
#
loop_
_entity_poly.entity_id
_entity_poly.type
_entity_poly.pdbx_seq_one_letter_code
_entity_poly.pdbx_strand_id
1 'polypeptide(L)' 'MQSSEILSVKELSELLHLSTGTINNRLSAQRKAIESGKDANLYQVQRLAPPSIKLGRVRLFKRETVEQWLARFEGVKV' A
#
# COMPACT_ATOMS: atom_id res chain seq x y z
N MET A 1 10.03 -3.97 19.41
CA MET A 1 8.97 -4.73 18.73
C MET A 1 9.64 -5.48 17.58
N GLN A 2 9.50 -6.80 17.47
CA GLN A 2 10.02 -7.51 16.30
C GLN A 2 9.22 -7.03 15.08
N SER A 3 9.88 -6.34 14.16
CA SER A 3 9.27 -5.83 12.94
C SER A 3 9.01 -7.01 12.00
N SER A 4 7.75 -7.41 11.86
CA SER A 4 7.33 -8.43 10.88
C SER A 4 7.79 -8.04 9.47
N GLU A 5 8.46 -8.93 8.76
CA GLU A 5 8.91 -8.71 7.36
C GLU A 5 7.71 -8.46 6.42
N ILE A 6 6.55 -9.02 6.77
CA ILE A 6 5.29 -8.88 6.06
C ILE A 6 4.28 -8.16 6.95
N LEU A 7 3.58 -7.18 6.37
CA LEU A 7 2.49 -6.44 6.99
C LEU A 7 1.14 -6.90 6.44
N SER A 8 0.16 -6.95 7.33
CA SER A 8 -1.26 -7.01 7.02
C SER A 8 -1.83 -5.61 6.72
N VAL A 9 -3.08 -5.56 6.24
CA VAL A 9 -3.81 -4.28 6.09
C VAL A 9 -3.95 -3.55 7.43
N LYS A 10 -4.08 -4.28 8.54
CA LYS A 10 -4.18 -3.68 9.88
C LYS A 10 -2.87 -3.01 10.28
N GLU A 11 -1.75 -3.71 10.15
CA GLU A 11 -0.43 -3.14 10.47
C GLU A 11 -0.08 -1.95 9.56
N LEU A 12 -0.44 -2.01 8.27
CA LEU A 12 -0.28 -0.88 7.37
C LEU A 12 -1.15 0.33 7.78
N SER A 13 -2.37 0.07 8.27
CA SER A 13 -3.27 1.12 8.74
C SER A 13 -2.74 1.82 9.98
N GLU A 14 -2.14 1.06 10.91
CA GLU A 14 -1.48 1.59 12.10
C GLU A 14 -0.25 2.42 11.73
N LEU A 15 0.57 1.92 10.79
CA LEU A 15 1.77 2.62 10.31
C LEU A 15 1.46 3.95 9.62
N LEU A 16 0.35 4.01 8.87
CA LEU A 16 -0.06 5.22 8.15
C LEU A 16 -0.97 6.15 8.97
N HIS A 17 -1.36 5.75 10.18
CA HIS A 17 -2.40 6.42 10.96
C HIS A 17 -3.70 6.66 10.18
N LEU A 18 -4.09 5.67 9.37
CA LEU A 18 -5.31 5.68 8.55
C LEU A 18 -6.25 4.57 8.97
N SER A 19 -7.55 4.74 8.71
CA SER A 19 -8.49 3.63 8.90
C SER A 19 -8.22 2.51 7.89
N THR A 20 -8.50 1.26 8.26
CA THR A 20 -8.44 0.11 7.33
C THR A 20 -9.37 0.30 6.12
N GLY A 21 -10.51 0.98 6.31
CA GLY A 21 -11.42 1.38 5.22
C GLY A 21 -10.74 2.30 4.22
N THR A 22 -9.99 3.31 4.68
CA THR A 22 -9.22 4.22 3.83
C THR A 22 -8.16 3.47 3.03
N ILE A 23 -7.44 2.53 3.65
CA ILE A 23 -6.44 1.69 2.97
C ILE A 23 -7.10 0.85 1.87
N ASN A 24 -8.23 0.22 2.16
CA ASN A 24 -8.98 -0.57 1.17
C ASN A 24 -9.51 0.27 0.02
N ASN A 25 -9.97 1.50 0.29
CA ASN A 25 -10.40 2.44 -0.73
C ASN A 25 -9.25 2.86 -1.64
N ARG A 26 -8.08 3.17 -1.07
CA ARG A 26 -6.84 3.49 -1.79
C ARG A 26 -6.42 2.36 -2.73
N LEU A 27 -6.39 1.12 -2.23
CA LEU A 27 -6.10 -0.08 -3.03
C LEU A 27 -7.12 -0.30 -4.15
N SER A 28 -8.40 -0.10 -3.85
CA SER A 28 -9.48 -0.25 -4.83
C SER A 28 -9.38 0.81 -5.93
N ALA A 29 -9.04 2.05 -5.58
CA ALA A 29 -8.80 3.12 -6.53
C ALA A 29 -7.60 2.83 -7.43
N GLN A 30 -6.49 2.34 -6.86
CA GLN A 30 -5.31 1.93 -7.63
C GLN A 30 -5.67 0.83 -8.64
N ARG A 31 -6.40 -0.19 -8.19
CA ARG A 31 -6.86 -1.28 -9.06
C ARG A 31 -7.74 -0.77 -10.19
N LYS A 32 -8.75 0.06 -9.88
CA LYS A 32 -9.63 0.65 -10.90
C LYS A 32 -8.87 1.49 -11.92
N ALA A 33 -7.86 2.23 -11.48
CA ALA A 33 -7.00 3.00 -12.38
C ALA A 33 -6.29 2.09 -13.38
N ILE A 34 -5.69 0.99 -12.91
CA ILE A 34 -5.02 0.00 -13.76
C ILE A 34 -6.03 -0.69 -14.69
N GLU A 35 -7.19 -1.11 -14.18
CA GLU A 35 -8.27 -1.72 -14.97
C GLU A 35 -8.84 -0.78 -16.03
N SER A 36 -8.83 0.54 -15.77
CA SER A 36 -9.20 1.57 -16.76
C SER A 36 -8.13 1.84 -17.83
N GLY A 37 -7.03 1.09 -17.82
CA GLY A 37 -5.94 1.20 -18.80
C GLY A 37 -4.87 2.23 -18.45
N LYS A 38 -4.86 2.78 -17.22
CA LYS A 38 -3.75 3.62 -16.78
C LYS A 38 -2.52 2.77 -16.52
N ASP A 39 -1.36 3.25 -16.95
CA ASP A 39 -0.08 2.61 -16.65
C ASP A 39 0.16 2.57 -15.13
N ALA A 40 0.44 1.37 -14.62
CA ALA A 40 0.73 1.12 -13.22
C ALA A 40 1.99 1.86 -12.73
N ASN A 41 2.87 2.28 -13.64
CA ASN A 41 4.08 3.04 -13.33
C ASN A 41 3.85 4.55 -13.18
N LEU A 42 2.66 5.05 -13.54
CA LEU A 42 2.35 6.45 -13.38
C LEU A 42 2.37 6.85 -11.90
N TYR A 43 3.02 7.99 -11.61
CA TYR A 43 3.16 8.53 -10.27
C TYR A 43 1.82 8.56 -9.50
N GLN A 44 0.76 9.03 -10.15
CA GLN A 44 -0.59 9.12 -9.58
C GLN A 44 -1.21 7.76 -9.22
N VAL A 45 -0.82 6.68 -9.92
CA VAL A 45 -1.30 5.31 -9.64
C VAL A 45 -0.45 4.67 -8.53
N GLN A 46 0.87 4.86 -8.58
CA GLN A 46 1.79 4.35 -7.55
C GLN A 46 1.55 5.01 -6.18
N ARG A 47 1.24 6.31 -6.15
CA ARG A 47 0.96 7.05 -4.90
C ARG A 47 -0.30 6.61 -4.17
N LEU A 48 -1.21 5.88 -4.81
CA LEU A 48 -2.47 5.49 -4.17
C LEU A 48 -2.27 4.49 -3.04
N ALA A 49 -1.45 3.45 -3.25
CA ALA A 49 -1.18 2.43 -2.25
C ALA A 49 0.17 1.74 -2.51
N PRO A 50 0.84 1.22 -1.47
CA PRO A 50 2.05 0.44 -1.65
C PRO A 50 1.75 -0.86 -2.42
N PRO A 51 2.75 -1.38 -3.18
CA PRO A 51 2.66 -2.69 -3.81
C PRO A 51 2.26 -3.77 -2.80
N SER A 52 1.38 -4.67 -3.23
CA SER A 52 0.83 -5.70 -2.36
C SER A 52 0.60 -7.01 -3.09
N ILE A 53 0.65 -8.09 -2.31
CA ILE A 53 0.40 -9.46 -2.77
C ILE A 53 -0.98 -9.88 -2.24
N LYS A 54 -1.86 -10.32 -3.12
CA LYS A 54 -3.17 -10.85 -2.76
C LYS A 54 -3.12 -12.38 -2.74
N LEU A 55 -3.34 -12.98 -1.57
CA LEU A 55 -3.43 -14.42 -1.37
C LEU A 55 -4.86 -14.78 -0.93
N GLY A 56 -5.68 -15.19 -1.89
CA GLY A 56 -7.11 -15.41 -1.66
C GLY A 56 -7.82 -14.15 -1.18
N ARG A 57 -8.30 -14.16 0.07
CA ARG A 57 -8.94 -13.00 0.71
C ARG A 57 -7.98 -12.08 1.46
N VAL A 58 -6.74 -12.53 1.68
CA VAL A 58 -5.74 -11.79 2.45
C VAL A 58 -4.92 -10.92 1.52
N ARG A 59 -4.58 -9.71 1.98
CA ARG A 59 -3.62 -8.83 1.32
C ARG A 59 -2.44 -8.58 2.24
N LEU A 60 -1.26 -8.80 1.70
CA LEU A 60 0.02 -8.72 2.39
C LEU A 60 0.92 -7.71 1.71
N PHE A 61 1.76 -7.05 2.50
CA PHE A 61 2.72 -6.05 2.04
C PHE A 61 4.10 -6.40 2.57
N LYS A 62 5.11 -6.40 1.70
CA LYS A 62 6.50 -6.50 2.18
C LYS A 62 6.86 -5.20 2.87
N ARG A 63 7.39 -5.27 4.09
CA ARG A 63 7.77 -4.10 4.89
C ARG A 63 8.74 -3.20 4.14
N GLU A 64 9.82 -3.75 3.59
CA GLU A 64 10.82 -3.00 2.81
C GLU A 64 10.17 -2.20 1.67
N THR A 65 9.24 -2.82 0.93
CA THR A 65 8.53 -2.15 -0.16
C THR A 65 7.60 -1.05 0.34
N VAL A 66 6.97 -1.23 1.50
CA VAL A 66 6.15 -0.19 2.15
C VAL A 66 7.02 0.97 2.59
N GLU A 67 8.20 0.72 3.16
CA GLU A 67 9.14 1.75 3.61
C GLU A 67 9.69 2.56 2.43
N GLN A 68 10.08 1.90 1.34
CA GLN A 68 10.47 2.58 0.10
C GLN A 68 9.33 3.43 -0.47
N TRP A 69 8.10 2.92 -0.42
CA TRP A 69 6.92 3.65 -0.86
C TRP A 69 6.63 4.87 0.04
N LEU A 70 6.74 4.71 1.36
CA LEU A 70 6.58 5.78 2.35
C LEU A 70 7.59 6.91 2.13
N ALA A 71 8.86 6.56 1.99
CA ALA A 71 9.95 7.50 1.71
C ALA A 71 9.70 8.28 0.41
N ARG A 72 9.07 7.63 -0.58
CA ARG A 72 8.79 8.23 -1.89
C ARG A 72 7.53 9.10 -1.93
N PHE A 73 6.46 8.74 -1.21
CA PHE A 73 5.13 9.32 -1.43
C PHE A 73 4.49 9.99 -0.23
N GLU A 74 4.83 9.56 0.98
CA GLU A 74 4.25 10.08 2.23
C GLU A 74 5.24 10.98 2.98
N GLY A 75 6.47 11.14 2.49
CA GLY A 75 7.49 11.99 3.10
C GLY A 75 7.94 11.51 4.48
N VAL A 76 7.59 10.26 4.84
CA VAL A 76 8.00 9.64 6.10
C VAL A 76 9.45 9.20 5.94
N LYS A 77 10.35 9.86 6.68
CA LYS A 77 11.70 9.34 6.89
C LYS A 77 11.57 8.20 7.91
N VAL A 78 11.65 6.97 7.41
CA VAL A 78 11.76 5.76 8.23
C VAL A 78 13.16 5.70 8.83
#